data_AF-A0A924A3B8-F1
#
_entry.id   AF-A0A924A3B8-F1
#
_cell.length_a   1.000
_cell.length_b   1.000
_cell.length_c   1.000
_cell.angle_alpha   90.00
_cell.angle_beta   90.00
_cell.angle_gamma   90.00
#
_symmetry.space_group_name_H-M   'P 1'
#
loop_
_entity.id
_entity.type
_entity.pdbx_description
1 polymer ?
#
loop_
_entity_poly.entity_id
_entity_poly.type
_entity_poly.pdbx_seq_one_letter_code
_entity_poly.pdbx_strand_id
1 'polypeptide(L)'
;YAHGNQPIQHMVYLYNYANQPWKAQYWSRKIMDKLYSGTENGYPGDEDQGQTSSWYVLSAMGFYSVTPGTGEYVMGSPKFKKTTISLENGKKFIIQAPLNSSSNVYIKSANLNGKNFTRNFLTYKDLTEGGMLNLEMDETPNKNRGLLSQDKPFSLTKN
;
A
#
# COMPACT_ATOMS: atom_id res chain seq x y z
N TYR A 1 18.99 -2.21 2.35
CA TYR A 1 17.61 -2.64 2.64
C TYR A 1 17.56 -4.16 2.56
N ALA A 2 17.63 -4.84 3.70
CA ALA A 2 17.64 -6.31 3.78
C ALA A 2 16.21 -6.83 3.97
N HIS A 3 15.46 -6.98 2.88
CA HIS A 3 14.01 -7.21 2.93
C HIS A 3 13.61 -8.50 3.68
N GLY A 4 14.44 -9.54 3.61
CA GLY A 4 14.23 -10.80 4.33
C GLY A 4 14.41 -10.70 5.86
N ASN A 5 14.73 -9.52 6.41
CA ASN A 5 14.81 -9.31 7.85
C ASN A 5 13.61 -8.48 8.34
N GLN A 6 12.84 -9.01 9.28
CA GLN A 6 11.54 -8.47 9.73
C GLN A 6 11.59 -7.00 10.19
N PRO A 7 12.60 -6.55 10.97
CA PRO A 7 12.63 -5.17 11.51
C PRO A 7 12.56 -4.09 10.43
N ILE A 8 12.99 -4.35 9.20
CA ILE A 8 13.04 -3.34 8.13
C ILE A 8 11.85 -3.40 7.17
N GLN A 9 10.97 -4.40 7.27
CA GLN A 9 9.91 -4.63 6.27
C GLN A 9 8.92 -3.46 6.15
N HIS A 10 8.65 -2.73 7.24
CA HIS A 10 7.77 -1.56 7.26
C HIS A 10 8.45 -0.27 6.74
N MET A 11 9.78 -0.24 6.67
CA MET A 11 10.58 0.99 6.48
C MET A 11 10.22 1.77 5.22
N VAL A 12 9.88 1.09 4.11
CA VAL A 12 9.54 1.77 2.84
C VAL A 12 8.27 2.62 2.95
N TYR A 13 7.35 2.26 3.83
CA TYR A 13 6.12 2.99 4.06
C TYR A 13 6.34 4.28 4.86
N LEU A 14 7.50 4.43 5.52
CA LEU A 14 7.83 5.62 6.29
C LEU A 14 7.99 6.89 5.42
N TYR A 15 8.20 6.74 4.10
CA TYR A 15 8.17 7.88 3.19
C TYR A 15 6.83 8.64 3.19
N ASN A 16 5.71 7.96 3.49
CA ASN A 16 4.40 8.58 3.62
C ASN A 16 4.34 9.59 4.79
N TYR A 17 5.13 9.38 5.84
CA TYR A 17 5.21 10.26 7.01
C TYR A 17 6.08 11.50 6.72
N ALA A 18 7.00 11.36 5.78
CA ALA A 18 7.97 12.37 5.36
C ALA A 18 7.53 13.20 4.14
N ASN A 19 6.23 13.21 3.80
CA ASN A 19 5.67 13.94 2.64
C ASN A 19 6.28 13.52 1.29
N GLN A 20 6.66 12.25 1.14
CA GLN A 20 7.22 11.74 -0.11
C GLN A 20 6.61 10.39 -0.51
N PRO A 21 5.26 10.25 -0.53
CA PRO A 21 4.58 8.97 -0.75
C PRO A 21 4.97 8.29 -2.06
N TRP A 22 5.36 9.04 -3.10
CA TRP A 22 5.85 8.49 -4.36
C TRP A 22 7.11 7.61 -4.18
N LYS A 23 7.95 7.87 -3.17
CA LYS A 23 9.10 7.00 -2.88
C LYS A 23 8.66 5.65 -2.30
N ALA A 24 7.60 5.62 -1.48
CA ALA A 24 7.01 4.36 -1.00
C ALA A 24 6.41 3.57 -2.18
N GLN A 25 5.70 4.24 -3.08
CA GLN A 25 5.12 3.64 -4.30
C GLN A 25 6.20 3.00 -5.16
N TYR A 26 7.29 3.73 -5.44
CA TYR A 26 8.42 3.20 -6.20
C TYR A 26 9.06 1.98 -5.53
N TRP A 27 9.45 2.10 -4.25
CA TRP A 27 10.22 1.04 -3.59
C TRP A 27 9.39 -0.21 -3.30
N SER A 28 8.13 -0.07 -2.87
CA SER A 28 7.24 -1.23 -2.67
C SER A 28 7.06 -2.02 -3.97
N ARG A 29 6.87 -1.36 -5.12
CA ARG A 29 6.79 -2.03 -6.43
C ARG A 29 8.11 -2.69 -6.82
N LYS A 30 9.25 -2.01 -6.63
CA LYS A 30 10.57 -2.60 -6.92
C LYS A 30 10.90 -3.81 -6.05
N ILE A 31 10.51 -3.81 -4.79
CA ILE A 31 10.72 -4.94 -3.89
C ILE A 31 9.89 -6.14 -4.34
N MET A 32 8.59 -5.95 -4.55
CA MET A 32 7.71 -7.02 -5.04
C MET A 32 8.18 -7.60 -6.38
N ASP A 33 8.73 -6.78 -7.26
CA ASP A 33 9.15 -7.21 -8.60
C ASP A 33 10.52 -7.92 -8.61
N LYS A 34 11.41 -7.59 -7.66
CA LYS A 34 12.80 -8.10 -7.65
C LYS A 34 13.04 -9.24 -6.67
N LEU A 35 12.33 -9.23 -5.54
CA LEU A 35 12.65 -10.05 -4.38
C LEU A 35 11.67 -11.21 -4.18
N TYR A 36 10.61 -11.28 -4.98
CA TYR A 36 9.62 -12.33 -4.94
C TYR A 36 9.43 -12.96 -6.31
N SER A 37 9.33 -14.29 -6.34
CA SER A 37 8.94 -15.02 -7.55
C SER A 37 8.18 -16.29 -7.21
N GLY A 38 7.54 -16.91 -8.20
CA GLY A 38 6.81 -18.17 -8.03
C GLY A 38 7.67 -19.43 -8.11
N THR A 39 9.00 -19.31 -8.06
CA THR A 39 9.93 -20.44 -8.14
C THR A 39 10.29 -20.96 -6.75
N GLU A 40 11.01 -22.08 -6.70
CA GLU A 40 11.52 -22.70 -5.47
C GLU A 40 12.46 -21.78 -4.67
N ASN A 41 13.10 -20.81 -5.33
CA ASN A 41 13.93 -19.77 -4.70
C ASN A 41 13.19 -18.42 -4.63
N GLY A 42 11.87 -18.49 -4.43
CA GLY A 42 10.94 -17.38 -4.58
C GLY A 42 10.98 -16.30 -3.50
N TYR A 43 11.74 -16.50 -2.41
CA TYR A 43 11.80 -15.58 -1.27
C TYR A 43 13.19 -14.95 -1.11
N PRO A 44 13.28 -13.73 -0.55
CA PRO A 44 14.55 -13.03 -0.36
C PRO A 44 15.29 -13.38 0.94
N GLY A 45 14.86 -14.44 1.61
CA GLY A 45 15.28 -14.88 2.93
C GLY A 45 14.27 -15.88 3.48
N ASP A 46 14.27 -16.09 4.80
CA ASP A 46 13.31 -16.95 5.46
C ASP A 46 11.86 -16.44 5.26
N GLU A 47 10.93 -17.39 5.09
CA GLU A 47 9.51 -17.07 4.92
C GLU A 47 8.90 -16.55 6.23
N ASP A 48 9.43 -17.04 7.35
CA ASP A 48 9.12 -16.63 8.72
C ASP A 48 7.62 -16.70 9.07
N GLN A 49 7.07 -17.91 8.93
CA GLN A 49 5.75 -18.31 9.45
C GLN A 49 4.60 -17.42 8.94
N GLY A 50 4.67 -16.99 7.68
CA GLY A 50 3.68 -16.12 7.05
C GLY A 50 4.03 -14.63 7.09
N GLN A 51 5.06 -14.20 7.82
CA GLN A 51 5.42 -12.78 7.91
C GLN A 51 5.86 -12.22 6.56
N THR A 52 6.81 -12.87 5.90
CA THR A 52 7.34 -12.39 4.60
C THR A 52 6.29 -12.56 3.48
N SER A 53 5.49 -13.63 3.52
CA SER A 53 4.38 -13.81 2.56
C SER A 53 3.26 -12.79 2.73
N SER A 54 2.84 -12.51 3.97
CA SER A 54 1.77 -11.53 4.25
C SER A 54 2.19 -10.11 3.89
N TRP A 55 3.49 -9.79 4.01
CA TRP A 55 4.02 -8.54 3.48
C TRP A 55 3.73 -8.39 2.00
N TYR A 56 3.99 -9.44 1.19
CA TYR A 56 3.68 -9.40 -0.24
C TYR A 56 2.18 -9.23 -0.49
N VAL A 57 1.34 -10.01 0.20
CA VAL A 57 -0.13 -9.96 0.03
C VAL A 57 -0.66 -8.55 0.28
N LEU A 58 -0.36 -7.94 1.43
CA LEU A 58 -0.81 -6.59 1.76
C LEU A 58 -0.25 -5.56 0.76
N SER A 59 1.05 -5.61 0.51
CA SER A 59 1.74 -4.67 -0.39
C SER A 59 1.20 -4.75 -1.82
N ALA A 60 0.85 -5.93 -2.30
CA ALA A 60 0.28 -6.15 -3.63
C ALA A 60 -1.14 -5.59 -3.74
N MET A 61 -1.92 -5.57 -2.65
CA MET A 61 -3.19 -4.85 -2.59
C MET A 61 -2.99 -3.33 -2.61
N GLY A 62 -1.81 -2.84 -2.21
CA GLY A 62 -1.42 -1.44 -2.30
C GLY A 62 -1.36 -0.71 -0.96
N PHE A 63 -1.38 -1.42 0.17
CA PHE A 63 -1.27 -0.83 1.51
C PHE A 63 -0.59 -1.79 2.50
N TYR A 64 -0.18 -1.31 3.68
CA TYR A 64 0.47 -2.13 4.71
C TYR A 64 0.17 -1.64 6.13
N SER A 65 0.07 -2.56 7.09
CA SER A 65 -0.14 -2.24 8.50
C SER A 65 1.19 -1.90 9.19
N VAL A 66 1.63 -0.64 9.11
CA VAL A 66 2.90 -0.18 9.70
C VAL A 66 2.89 -0.21 11.23
N THR A 67 1.78 0.16 11.85
CA THR A 67 1.63 0.20 13.31
C THR A 67 0.36 -0.55 13.69
N PRO A 68 0.41 -1.89 13.81
CA PRO A 68 -0.72 -2.68 14.27
C PRO A 68 -1.31 -2.10 15.57
N GLY A 69 -2.64 -2.02 15.65
CA GLY A 69 -3.37 -1.41 16.76
C GLY A 69 -3.94 -0.02 16.48
N THR A 70 -3.44 0.72 15.48
CA THR A 70 -4.01 2.04 15.10
C THR A 70 -5.26 1.94 14.24
N GLY A 71 -5.49 0.79 13.61
CA GLY A 71 -6.52 0.63 12.59
C GLY A 71 -6.18 1.36 11.28
N GLU A 72 -4.93 1.78 11.06
CA GLU A 72 -4.48 2.41 9.82
C GLU A 72 -3.63 1.47 8.95
N TYR A 73 -3.88 1.53 7.65
CA TYR A 73 -3.14 0.82 6.61
C TYR A 73 -2.48 1.85 5.70
N VAL A 74 -1.16 1.98 5.80
CA VAL A 74 -0.38 2.99 5.09
C VAL A 74 -0.27 2.63 3.61
N MET A 75 -0.55 3.61 2.75
CA MET A 75 -0.59 3.43 1.31
C MET A 75 0.80 3.15 0.73
N GLY A 76 0.84 2.19 -0.19
CA GLY A 76 1.96 1.92 -1.10
C GLY A 76 1.49 2.13 -2.54
N SER A 77 1.76 1.15 -3.41
CA SER A 77 1.25 1.11 -4.78
C SER A 77 0.75 -0.29 -5.11
N PRO A 78 -0.47 -0.46 -5.65
CA PRO A 78 -1.02 -1.77 -5.96
C PRO A 78 -0.21 -2.49 -7.05
N LYS A 79 -0.19 -3.82 -7.00
CA LYS A 79 0.42 -4.67 -8.02
C LYS A 79 -0.53 -5.00 -9.18
N PHE A 80 -1.82 -5.10 -8.89
CA PHE A 80 -2.84 -5.56 -9.84
C PHE A 80 -3.70 -4.40 -10.36
N LYS A 81 -4.33 -4.62 -11.52
CA LYS A 81 -5.30 -3.68 -12.10
C LYS A 81 -6.62 -3.62 -11.32
N LYS A 82 -6.96 -4.72 -10.64
CA LYS A 82 -8.13 -4.83 -9.78
C LYS A 82 -7.87 -5.84 -8.67
N THR A 83 -8.22 -5.46 -7.45
CA THR A 83 -8.26 -6.34 -6.29
C THR A 83 -9.65 -6.28 -5.69
N THR A 84 -10.19 -7.40 -5.22
CA THR A 84 -11.47 -7.44 -4.50
C THR A 84 -11.27 -8.20 -3.20
N ILE A 85 -11.46 -7.51 -2.08
CA ILE A 85 -11.41 -8.07 -0.73
C ILE A 85 -12.84 -8.44 -0.35
N SER A 86 -13.08 -9.73 -0.12
CA SER A 86 -14.36 -10.22 0.41
C SER A 86 -14.26 -10.29 1.93
N LEU A 87 -15.10 -9.54 2.61
CA LEU A 87 -15.08 -9.42 4.06
C LEU A 87 -16.04 -10.43 4.70
N GLU A 88 -15.76 -10.83 5.94
CA GLU A 88 -16.59 -11.77 6.70
C GLU A 88 -18.02 -11.26 6.92
N ASN A 89 -18.22 -9.93 6.95
CA ASN A 89 -19.54 -9.31 7.04
C ASN A 89 -20.33 -9.33 5.71
N GLY A 90 -19.86 -10.06 4.71
CA GLY A 90 -20.48 -10.20 3.38
C GLY A 90 -20.25 -9.01 2.44
N LYS A 91 -19.65 -7.92 2.92
CA LYS A 91 -19.32 -6.76 2.08
C LYS A 91 -18.06 -7.03 1.25
N LYS A 92 -17.86 -6.21 0.23
CA LYS A 92 -16.67 -6.22 -0.61
C LYS A 92 -16.03 -4.85 -0.64
N PHE A 93 -14.71 -4.83 -0.57
CA PHE A 93 -13.91 -3.64 -0.84
C PHE A 93 -13.10 -3.86 -2.12
N ILE A 94 -13.27 -2.96 -3.09
CA ILE A 94 -12.67 -3.08 -4.42
C ILE A 94 -11.61 -2.02 -4.60
N ILE A 95 -10.41 -2.42 -5.01
CA ILE A 95 -9.34 -1.49 -5.40
C ILE A 95 -9.22 -1.59 -6.91
N GLN A 96 -9.40 -0.46 -7.60
CA GLN A 96 -9.41 -0.40 -9.06
C GLN A 96 -8.32 0.55 -9.56
N ALA A 97 -7.39 0.01 -10.34
CA ALA A 97 -6.22 0.69 -10.86
C ALA A 97 -6.00 0.27 -12.33
N PRO A 98 -6.92 0.60 -13.26
CA PRO A 98 -6.96 0.01 -14.60
C PRO A 98 -5.71 0.30 -15.44
N LEU A 99 -5.06 1.44 -15.19
CA LEU A 99 -3.82 1.86 -15.84
C LEU A 99 -2.56 1.30 -15.18
N ASN A 100 -2.67 0.45 -14.15
CA ASN A 100 -1.53 -0.17 -13.49
C ASN A 100 -0.74 -1.05 -14.48
N SER A 101 0.59 -0.88 -14.45
CA SER A 101 1.54 -1.62 -15.28
C SER A 101 2.90 -1.68 -14.58
N SER A 102 3.91 -2.25 -15.26
CA SER A 102 5.30 -2.22 -14.78
C SER A 102 5.91 -0.81 -14.80
N SER A 103 5.39 0.10 -15.64
CA SER A 103 5.80 1.51 -15.71
C SER A 103 4.94 2.40 -14.82
N ASN A 104 3.63 2.16 -14.79
CA ASN A 104 2.64 3.03 -14.13
C ASN A 104 2.50 2.64 -12.66
N VAL A 105 3.53 3.00 -11.88
CA VAL A 105 3.66 2.61 -10.47
C VAL A 105 3.19 3.70 -9.51
N TYR A 106 2.99 4.93 -9.97
CA TYR A 106 2.65 6.06 -9.11
C TYR A 106 1.16 6.32 -9.06
N ILE A 107 0.65 6.65 -7.88
CA ILE A 107 -0.74 7.07 -7.71
C ILE A 107 -0.81 8.58 -7.98
N LYS A 108 -1.37 8.96 -9.12
CA LYS A 108 -1.55 10.35 -9.51
C LYS A 108 -2.73 10.99 -8.80
N SER A 109 -3.86 10.30 -8.75
CA SER A 109 -5.07 10.71 -8.05
C SER A 109 -5.80 9.48 -7.47
N ALA A 110 -6.66 9.70 -6.48
CA ALA A 110 -7.43 8.64 -5.86
C ALA A 110 -8.82 9.13 -5.43
N ASN A 111 -9.78 8.22 -5.47
CA ASN A 111 -11.16 8.46 -5.10
C ASN A 111 -11.69 7.28 -4.28
N LEU A 112 -12.24 7.56 -3.11
CA LEU A 112 -12.85 6.56 -2.23
C LEU A 112 -14.37 6.78 -2.21
N ASN A 113 -15.12 5.81 -2.72
CA ASN A 113 -16.59 5.85 -2.75
C ASN A 113 -17.17 7.14 -3.38
N GLY A 114 -16.59 7.58 -4.49
CA GLY A 114 -17.01 8.79 -5.20
C GLY A 114 -16.37 10.08 -4.68
N LYS A 115 -15.66 10.05 -3.55
CA LYS A 115 -15.07 11.25 -2.92
C LYS A 115 -13.57 11.33 -3.15
N ASN A 116 -13.05 12.55 -3.36
CA ASN A 116 -11.62 12.80 -3.48
C ASN A 116 -10.86 12.25 -2.26
N PHE A 117 -9.76 11.54 -2.50
CA PHE A 117 -8.99 10.86 -1.46
C PHE A 117 -7.49 11.17 -1.54
N THR A 118 -7.00 12.01 -0.63
CA THR A 118 -5.60 12.47 -0.61
C THR A 118 -4.75 11.78 0.45
N ARG A 119 -5.37 11.19 1.48
CA ARG A 119 -4.68 10.52 2.60
C ARG A 119 -3.70 9.45 2.10
N ASN A 120 -2.61 9.28 2.84
CA ASN A 120 -1.62 8.23 2.62
C ASN A 120 -1.87 7.00 3.49
N PHE A 121 -3.11 6.83 3.98
CA PHE A 121 -3.54 5.67 4.73
C PHE A 121 -5.05 5.43 4.52
N LEU A 122 -5.45 4.17 4.58
CA LEU A 122 -6.84 3.74 4.76
C LEU A 122 -7.07 3.41 6.23
N THR A 123 -8.28 3.64 6.73
CA THR A 123 -8.67 3.15 8.06
C THR A 123 -9.33 1.77 7.96
N TYR A 124 -9.34 1.04 9.07
CA TYR A 124 -10.09 -0.21 9.20
C TYR A 124 -11.56 -0.01 8.86
N LYS A 125 -12.14 1.13 9.23
CA LYS A 125 -13.51 1.51 8.88
C LYS A 125 -13.68 1.68 7.36
N ASP A 126 -12.77 2.41 6.70
CA ASP A 126 -12.80 2.58 5.24
C ASP A 126 -12.83 1.23 4.51
N LEU A 127 -12.08 0.24 5.01
CA LEU A 127 -12.05 -1.12 4.45
C LEU A 127 -13.33 -1.89 4.76
N THR A 128 -13.72 -1.96 6.04
CA THR A 128 -14.81 -2.84 6.51
C THR A 128 -16.21 -2.36 6.17
N GLU A 129 -16.38 -1.07 5.87
CA GLU A 129 -17.62 -0.54 5.30
C GLU A 129 -17.83 -0.97 3.84
N GLY A 130 -16.78 -1.52 3.19
CA GLY A 130 -16.79 -1.93 1.80
C GLY A 130 -16.75 -0.76 0.82
N GLY A 131 -17.10 -1.03 -0.43
CA GLY A 131 -17.14 -0.04 -1.49
C GLY A 131 -15.93 -0.12 -2.41
N MET A 132 -15.45 1.03 -2.90
CA MET A 132 -14.47 1.10 -3.97
C MET A 132 -13.46 2.25 -3.79
N LEU A 133 -12.18 1.90 -3.90
CA LEU A 133 -11.05 2.81 -4.07
C LEU A 133 -10.61 2.79 -5.54
N ASN A 134 -10.82 3.91 -6.24
CA ASN A 134 -10.33 4.12 -7.60
C ASN A 134 -8.99 4.85 -7.56
N LEU A 135 -8.00 4.33 -8.27
CA LEU A 135 -6.64 4.84 -8.35
C LEU A 135 -6.30 5.15 -9.81
N GLU A 136 -5.97 6.41 -10.09
CA GLU A 136 -5.38 6.80 -11.36
C GLU A 136 -3.87 6.58 -11.27
N MET A 137 -3.37 5.60 -12.01
CA MET A 137 -1.96 5.23 -12.04
C MET A 137 -1.23 5.98 -13.14
N ASP A 138 0.02 6.36 -12.89
CA ASP A 138 0.87 7.14 -13.81
C ASP A 138 2.32 6.64 -13.73
N GLU A 139 3.08 6.85 -14.81
CA GLU A 139 4.51 6.57 -14.88
C GLU A 139 5.35 7.66 -14.18
N THR A 140 4.77 8.86 -14.02
CA THR A 140 5.42 9.99 -13.36
C THR A 140 4.83 10.23 -11.96
N PRO A 141 5.67 10.55 -10.96
CA PRO A 141 5.17 10.78 -9.61
C PRO A 141 4.44 12.12 -9.51
N ASN A 142 3.21 12.09 -8.98
CA ASN A 142 2.55 13.32 -8.53
C ASN A 142 3.17 13.80 -7.22
N LYS A 143 4.09 14.77 -7.31
CA LYS A 143 4.79 15.33 -6.16
C LYS A 143 3.94 16.28 -5.30
N ASN A 144 2.67 16.49 -5.63
CA ASN A 144 1.77 17.39 -4.89
C ASN A 144 0.68 16.63 -4.12
N ARG A 145 0.55 15.30 -4.30
CA ARG A 145 -0.47 14.49 -3.63
C ARG A 145 -0.01 14.06 -2.23
N GLY A 146 -0.90 14.19 -1.24
CA GLY A 146 -0.72 13.56 0.07
C GLY A 146 0.37 14.21 0.93
N LEU A 147 0.44 15.55 0.89
CA LEU A 147 1.50 16.32 1.58
C LEU A 147 0.99 17.10 2.78
N LEU A 148 -0.32 17.22 2.94
CA LEU A 148 -0.91 17.97 4.04
C LEU A 148 -0.74 17.18 5.34
N SER A 149 -0.73 17.88 6.47
CA SER A 149 -0.61 17.25 7.78
C SER A 149 -1.67 16.17 8.02
N GLN A 150 -2.90 16.40 7.55
CA GLN A 150 -4.02 15.44 7.63
C GLN A 150 -3.88 14.22 6.71
N ASP A 151 -2.98 14.27 5.72
CA ASP A 151 -2.74 13.13 4.82
C ASP A 151 -1.73 12.14 5.41
N LYS A 152 -1.03 12.53 6.49
CA LYS A 152 -0.03 11.69 7.15
C LYS A 152 -0.70 10.62 8.00
N PRO A 153 -0.15 9.40 8.05
CA PRO A 153 -0.62 8.39 8.98
C PRO A 153 -0.32 8.79 10.44
N PHE A 154 -0.96 8.07 11.36
CA PHE A 154 -0.85 8.18 12.80
C PHE A 154 0.60 8.28 13.31
N SER A 155 0.82 9.19 14.25
CA SER A 155 2.04 9.27 15.06
C SER A 155 1.67 9.73 16.47
N LEU A 156 2.21 9.07 17.51
CA LEU A 156 1.89 9.37 18.90
C LEU A 156 2.07 10.86 19.26
N THR A 157 3.07 11.51 18.68
CA THR A 157 3.41 12.92 18.92
C THR A 157 2.44 13.94 18.32
N LYS A 158 1.44 13.50 17.56
CA LYS A 158 0.48 14.38 16.85
C LYS A 158 -0.99 14.04 17.13
N ASN A 159 -1.26 13.23 18.16
CA ASN A 159 -2.62 12.98 18.64
C ASN A 159 -3.17 14.14 19.46
#